data_AF-A0A7S0FYX4-F1
#
_entry.id   AF-A0A7S0FYX4-F1
#
_cell.length_a   1.000
_cell.length_b   1.000
_cell.length_c   1.000
_cell.angle_alpha   90.00
_cell.angle_beta   90.00
_cell.angle_gamma   90.00
#
_symmetry.space_group_name_H-M   'P 1'
#
loop_
_entity.id
_entity.type
_entity.pdbx_description
1 polymer ?
#
loop_
_entity_poly.entity_id
_entity_poly.type
_entity_poly.pdbx_seq_one_letter_code
_entity_poly.pdbx_strand_id
1 'polypeptide(L)'
;AETSITIDDVTVVIDTGRAKETSYDPYLKVGTLATTFISKASAAQRAGRAGRTQEGTCFHLFSRTRHEQMEDFRAPELLRSPLEDVCLHTAHLVAQRRAAGSRSRAQVGGEGIATWLAEAPQPPEAVAVQNAVELLKVL
;
A
#
# COMPACT_ATOMS: atom_id res chain seq x y z
N ALA A 1 1.27 -6.96 -16.08
CA ALA A 1 2.16 -5.79 -16.22
C ALA A 1 1.35 -4.52 -15.98
N GLU A 2 1.28 -4.06 -14.72
CA GLU A 2 0.44 -2.91 -14.35
C GLU A 2 1.26 -1.61 -14.26
N THR A 3 2.45 -1.65 -13.65
CA THR A 3 3.34 -0.48 -13.47
C THR A 3 4.80 -0.71 -13.84
N SER A 4 5.31 -1.94 -13.67
CA SER A 4 6.76 -2.22 -13.65
C SER A 4 7.42 -2.42 -15.02
N ILE A 5 6.62 -2.61 -16.07
CA ILE A 5 7.15 -2.83 -17.42
C ILE A 5 6.25 -2.16 -18.44
N THR A 6 6.88 -1.55 -19.44
CA THR A 6 6.20 -1.03 -20.63
C THR A 6 6.59 -1.94 -21.77
N ILE A 7 5.58 -2.48 -22.44
CA ILE A 7 5.74 -3.28 -23.65
C ILE A 7 5.20 -2.40 -24.77
N ASP A 8 6.05 -2.12 -25.74
CA ASP A 8 5.65 -1.34 -26.91
C ASP A 8 4.70 -2.17 -27.79
N ASP A 9 3.90 -1.50 -28.61
CA ASP A 9 2.97 -2.11 -29.57
C ASP A 9 1.85 -2.98 -28.98
N VAL A 10 1.57 -2.84 -27.68
CA VAL A 10 0.35 -3.41 -27.07
C VAL A 10 -0.86 -2.60 -27.53
N THR A 11 -1.73 -3.23 -28.31
CA THR A 11 -2.99 -2.64 -28.84
C THR A 11 -4.23 -3.26 -28.22
N VAL A 12 -4.09 -4.42 -27.58
CA VAL A 12 -5.18 -5.14 -26.93
C VAL A 12 -4.76 -5.53 -25.52
N VAL A 13 -5.59 -5.18 -24.54
CA VAL A 13 -5.47 -5.61 -23.15
C VAL A 13 -6.67 -6.47 -22.79
N ILE A 14 -6.42 -7.63 -22.20
CA ILE A 14 -7.45 -8.46 -21.59
C ILE A 14 -7.27 -8.37 -20.07
N ASP A 15 -8.20 -7.71 -19.39
CA ASP A 15 -8.16 -7.48 -17.96
C ASP A 15 -9.19 -8.37 -17.25
N THR A 16 -8.71 -9.34 -16.49
CA THR A 16 -9.56 -10.23 -15.67
C THR A 16 -10.18 -9.50 -14.48
N GLY A 17 -9.73 -8.29 -14.16
CA GLY A 17 -10.16 -7.53 -12.98
C GLY A 17 -9.69 -8.13 -11.66
N ARG A 18 -8.76 -9.09 -11.68
CA ARG A 18 -8.25 -9.74 -10.48
C ARG A 18 -6.74 -9.57 -10.34
N ALA A 19 -6.28 -9.56 -9.10
CA ALA A 19 -4.87 -9.61 -8.74
C ALA A 19 -4.66 -10.44 -7.48
N LYS A 20 -3.47 -11.01 -7.32
CA LYS A 20 -3.05 -11.53 -6.02
C LYS A 20 -2.59 -10.36 -5.18
N GLU A 21 -3.22 -10.16 -4.04
CA GLU A 21 -2.88 -9.09 -3.11
C GLU A 21 -2.54 -9.65 -1.74
N THR A 22 -1.52 -9.05 -1.14
CA THR A 22 -1.17 -9.27 0.25
C THR A 22 -2.03 -8.36 1.13
N SER A 23 -2.58 -8.95 2.19
CA SER A 23 -3.22 -8.24 3.29
C SER A 23 -2.69 -8.76 4.63
N TYR A 24 -2.90 -8.00 5.68
CA TYR A 24 -2.48 -8.34 7.02
C TYR A 24 -3.64 -8.13 8.00
N ASP A 25 -3.92 -9.15 8.80
CA ASP A 25 -4.87 -9.06 9.91
C ASP A 25 -4.08 -8.86 11.21
N PRO A 26 -4.14 -7.67 11.84
CA PRO A 26 -3.38 -7.39 13.05
C PRO A 26 -3.96 -8.07 14.30
N TYR A 27 -5.22 -8.48 14.31
CA TYR A 27 -5.80 -9.19 15.44
C TYR A 27 -5.36 -10.65 15.47
N LEU A 28 -5.22 -11.24 14.28
CA LEU A 28 -4.73 -12.62 14.12
C LEU A 28 -3.21 -12.70 13.97
N LYS A 29 -2.52 -11.57 13.74
CA LYS A 29 -1.08 -11.49 13.42
C LYS A 29 -0.71 -12.34 12.20
N VAL A 30 -1.59 -12.40 11.19
CA VAL A 30 -1.42 -13.24 9.99
C VAL A 30 -1.43 -12.39 8.72
N GLY A 31 -0.39 -12.58 7.90
CA GLY A 31 -0.38 -12.12 6.51
C GLY A 31 -1.06 -13.14 5.60
N THR A 32 -1.92 -12.67 4.69
CA THR A 32 -2.57 -13.53 3.69
C THR A 32 -2.26 -13.05 2.28
N LEU A 33 -2.21 -14.00 1.34
CA LEU A 33 -2.11 -13.73 -0.09
C LEU A 33 -3.36 -14.27 -0.76
N ALA A 34 -4.28 -13.38 -1.12
CA ALA A 34 -5.57 -13.76 -1.70
C ALA A 34 -5.71 -13.21 -3.12
N THR A 35 -6.43 -13.93 -3.98
CA THR A 35 -6.83 -13.37 -5.28
C THR A 35 -8.09 -12.53 -5.08
N THR A 36 -7.98 -11.22 -5.18
CA THR A 36 -9.07 -10.26 -4.98
C THR A 36 -9.38 -9.51 -6.27
N PHE A 37 -10.48 -8.75 -6.27
CA PHE A 37 -10.74 -7.78 -7.34
C PHE A 37 -9.80 -6.58 -7.18
N ILE A 38 -9.36 -6.03 -8.31
CA ILE A 38 -8.53 -4.83 -8.35
C ILE A 38 -9.35 -3.56 -8.10
N SER A 39 -8.67 -2.46 -7.82
CA SER A 39 -9.30 -1.13 -7.77
C SER A 39 -9.72 -0.61 -9.16
N LYS A 40 -10.65 0.35 -9.20
CA LYS A 40 -11.00 1.07 -10.43
C LYS A 40 -9.78 1.79 -11.02
N ALA A 41 -8.94 2.39 -10.16
CA ALA A 41 -7.68 3.00 -10.59
C ALA A 41 -6.74 1.99 -11.28
N SER A 42 -6.63 0.77 -10.75
CA SER A 42 -5.85 -0.31 -11.36
C SER A 42 -6.42 -0.75 -12.71
N ALA A 43 -7.75 -0.90 -12.82
CA ALA A 43 -8.41 -1.23 -14.09
C ALA A 43 -8.14 -0.15 -15.15
N ALA A 44 -8.25 1.13 -14.77
CA ALA A 44 -7.95 2.27 -15.64
C ALA A 44 -6.47 2.28 -16.07
N GLN A 45 -5.55 1.99 -15.16
CA GLN A 45 -4.12 1.91 -15.48
C GLN A 45 -3.80 0.78 -16.47
N ARG A 46 -4.45 -0.37 -16.33
CA ARG A 46 -4.32 -1.50 -17.27
C ARG A 46 -4.88 -1.13 -18.64
N ALA A 47 -6.05 -0.49 -18.69
CA ALA A 47 -6.63 -0.03 -19.95
C ALA A 47 -5.71 0.95 -20.71
N GLY A 48 -5.04 1.85 -19.97
CA GLY A 48 -4.07 2.79 -20.54
C GLY A 48 -2.85 2.14 -21.22
N ARG A 49 -2.65 0.82 -21.09
CA ARG A 49 -1.57 0.09 -21.77
C ARG A 49 -1.85 -0.17 -23.25
N ALA A 50 -3.12 -0.25 -23.66
CA ALA A 50 -3.50 -0.52 -25.05
C ALA A 50 -3.35 0.71 -25.98
N GLY A 51 -3.28 1.93 -25.42
CA GLY A 51 -3.39 3.18 -26.18
C GLY A 51 -2.09 3.98 -26.30
N ARG A 52 -0.92 3.34 -26.22
CA ARG A 52 0.37 4.06 -26.17
C ARG A 52 0.86 4.52 -27.53
N THR A 53 0.87 3.63 -28.52
CA THR A 53 1.43 3.88 -29.85
C THR A 53 0.35 4.13 -30.91
N GLN A 54 -0.85 3.60 -30.69
CA GLN A 54 -2.01 3.73 -31.57
C GLN A 54 -3.30 3.53 -30.77
N GLU A 55 -4.46 3.65 -31.43
CA GLU A 55 -5.74 3.26 -30.84
C GLU A 55 -5.71 1.79 -30.40
N GLY A 56 -6.20 1.53 -29.20
CA GLY A 56 -6.24 0.17 -28.65
C GLY A 56 -7.48 -0.07 -27.80
N THR A 57 -7.74 -1.35 -27.56
CA THR A 57 -8.95 -1.83 -26.89
C THR A 57 -8.61 -2.57 -25.61
N CYS A 58 -9.35 -2.28 -24.54
CA CYS A 58 -9.27 -3.02 -23.28
C CYS A 58 -10.56 -3.81 -23.04
N PHE A 59 -10.44 -5.13 -22.91
CA PHE A 59 -11.55 -6.02 -22.59
C PHE A 59 -11.53 -6.34 -21.10
N HIS A 60 -12.53 -5.82 -20.37
CA HIS A 60 -12.71 -6.11 -18.96
C HIS A 60 -13.62 -7.34 -18.77
N LEU A 61 -13.12 -8.37 -18.09
CA LEU A 61 -13.85 -9.62 -17.83
C LEU A 61 -14.67 -9.56 -16.54
N PHE A 62 -15.36 -8.44 -16.32
CA PHE A 62 -16.24 -8.21 -15.18
C PHE A 62 -17.42 -7.32 -15.58
N SER A 63 -18.56 -7.46 -14.89
CA SER A 63 -19.76 -6.67 -15.19
C SER A 63 -19.60 -5.21 -14.74
N ARG A 64 -20.42 -4.31 -15.29
CA ARG A 64 -20.51 -2.91 -14.84
C ARG A 64 -20.85 -2.81 -13.36
N THR A 65 -21.81 -3.61 -12.90
CA THR A 65 -22.17 -3.70 -11.48
C THR A 65 -20.98 -4.14 -10.62
N ARG A 66 -20.16 -5.09 -11.09
CA ARG A 66 -18.94 -5.48 -10.39
C ARG A 66 -17.94 -4.33 -10.33
N HIS A 67 -17.74 -3.60 -11.43
CA HIS A 67 -16.86 -2.43 -11.48
C HIS A 67 -17.30 -1.32 -10.52
N GLU A 68 -18.60 -1.05 -10.41
CA GLU A 68 -19.15 -0.07 -9.46
C GLU A 68 -18.88 -0.44 -8.00
N GLN A 69 -18.86 -1.73 -7.69
CA GLN A 69 -18.55 -2.29 -6.36
C GLN A 69 -17.05 -2.40 -6.07
N MET A 70 -16.16 -2.14 -7.04
CA MET A 70 -14.72 -2.12 -6.78
C MET A 70 -14.33 -0.85 -6.01
N GLU A 71 -13.31 -0.96 -5.18
CA GLU A 71 -12.69 0.19 -4.51
C GLU A 71 -12.13 1.17 -5.55
N ASP A 72 -12.25 2.47 -5.28
CA ASP A 72 -11.72 3.48 -6.20
C ASP A 72 -10.20 3.39 -6.30
N PHE A 73 -9.53 3.20 -5.16
CA PHE A 73 -8.09 3.07 -5.03
C PHE A 73 -7.74 1.88 -4.14
N ARG A 74 -6.58 1.29 -4.42
CA ARG A 74 -6.02 0.26 -3.55
C ARG A 74 -5.64 0.86 -2.20
N ALA A 75 -5.93 0.14 -1.11
CA ALA A 75 -5.49 0.53 0.22
C ALA A 75 -3.96 0.74 0.27
N PRO A 76 -3.46 1.81 0.92
CA PRO A 76 -2.04 2.05 1.08
C PRO A 76 -1.34 0.85 1.72
N GLU A 77 -0.11 0.59 1.32
CA GLU A 77 0.67 -0.54 1.85
C GLU A 77 0.78 -0.51 3.37
N LEU A 78 0.92 0.69 3.94
CA LEU A 78 0.97 0.94 5.38
C LEU A 78 -0.22 0.36 6.16
N LEU A 79 -1.38 0.16 5.52
CA LEU A 79 -2.58 -0.38 6.17
C LEU A 79 -2.76 -1.89 5.96
N ARG A 80 -1.94 -2.52 5.12
CA ARG A 80 -2.17 -3.90 4.64
C ARG A 80 -0.93 -4.79 4.70
N SER A 81 0.16 -4.31 5.28
CA SER A 81 1.38 -5.08 5.51
C SER A 81 1.74 -5.11 7.00
N PRO A 82 2.50 -6.12 7.44
CA PRO A 82 3.23 -6.05 8.70
C PRO A 82 4.11 -4.79 8.77
N LEU A 83 4.36 -4.28 9.98
CA LEU A 83 4.95 -2.96 10.20
C LEU A 83 6.36 -3.02 10.82
N GLU A 84 6.98 -4.18 10.92
CA GLU A 84 8.29 -4.38 11.57
C GLU A 84 9.37 -3.53 10.89
N ASP A 85 9.51 -3.66 9.58
CA ASP A 85 10.49 -2.90 8.80
C ASP A 85 10.24 -1.38 8.89
N VAL A 86 8.97 -0.98 8.82
CA VAL A 86 8.55 0.42 8.95
C VAL A 86 8.88 0.95 10.35
N CYS A 87 8.63 0.17 11.40
CA CYS A 87 8.93 0.52 12.78
C CYS A 87 10.44 0.64 13.01
N LEU A 88 11.24 -0.29 12.50
CA LEU A 88 12.71 -0.23 12.56
C LEU A 88 13.25 1.01 11.85
N HIS A 89 12.78 1.28 10.63
CA HIS A 89 13.20 2.45 9.88
C HIS A 89 12.80 3.75 10.59
N THR A 90 11.59 3.80 11.13
CA THR A 90 11.11 4.94 11.91
C THR A 90 11.97 5.14 13.16
N ALA A 91 12.30 4.07 13.89
CA ALA A 91 13.16 4.14 15.07
C ALA A 91 14.55 4.71 14.72
N HIS A 92 15.13 4.27 13.60
CA HIS A 92 16.39 4.79 13.08
C HIS A 92 16.31 6.30 12.78
N LEU A 93 15.27 6.75 12.06
CA LEU A 93 15.08 8.16 11.72
C LEU A 93 14.86 9.03 12.97
N VAL A 94 14.08 8.55 13.94
CA VAL A 94 13.85 9.24 15.21
C VAL A 94 15.17 9.36 15.99
N ALA A 95 15.99 8.31 16.03
CA ALA A 95 17.30 8.33 16.68
C ALA A 95 18.28 9.32 16.00
N GLN A 96 18.32 9.37 14.67
CA GLN A 96 19.12 10.35 13.92
C GLN A 96 18.73 11.79 14.25
N ARG A 97 17.42 12.08 14.31
CA ARG A 97 16.91 13.42 14.66
C ARG A 97 17.32 13.87 16.07
N ARG A 98 17.33 12.93 17.03
CA ARG A 98 17.83 13.19 18.39
C ARG A 98 19.33 13.51 18.40
N ALA A 99 20.14 12.72 17.70
CA ALA A 99 21.59 12.91 17.63
C ALA A 99 21.99 14.22 16.91
N ALA A 100 21.20 14.65 15.92
CA ALA A 100 21.44 15.88 15.17
C ALA A 100 21.16 17.18 15.95
N GLY A 101 20.75 17.09 17.23
CA GLY A 101 20.62 18.26 18.12
C GLY A 101 19.59 19.30 17.65
N SER A 102 18.62 18.91 16.80
CA SER A 102 17.60 19.83 16.27
C SER A 102 16.71 20.34 17.40
N ARG A 103 17.04 21.52 17.93
CA ARG A 103 16.19 22.32 18.83
C ARG A 103 15.14 23.11 18.06
N SER A 104 14.60 22.57 16.97
CA SER A 104 13.57 23.26 16.18
C SER A 104 12.17 22.89 16.67
N ARG A 105 11.62 23.79 17.49
CA ARG A 105 10.21 24.18 17.68
C ARG A 105 9.13 23.35 16.96
N ALA A 106 9.03 22.07 17.28
CA ALA A 106 7.79 21.30 17.17
C ALA A 106 7.78 20.33 18.35
N GLN A 107 7.52 20.89 19.53
CA GLN A 107 6.86 20.17 20.59
C GLN A 107 5.41 19.93 20.13
N VAL A 108 5.24 19.01 19.19
CA VAL A 108 3.96 18.51 18.71
C VAL A 108 4.20 17.02 18.46
N GLY A 109 3.56 16.16 19.25
CA GLY A 109 3.43 14.74 18.94
C GLY A 109 4.63 13.83 19.25
N GLY A 110 4.72 13.37 20.50
CA GLY A 110 5.34 12.11 20.98
C GLY A 110 6.59 11.54 20.28
N GLU A 111 7.67 11.38 21.06
CA GLU A 111 8.95 10.85 20.57
C GLU A 111 9.00 9.31 20.36
N GLY A 112 7.88 8.70 19.97
CA GLY A 112 7.73 7.26 19.79
C GLY A 112 7.28 6.88 18.38
N ILE A 113 7.62 5.66 17.95
CA ILE A 113 7.26 5.09 16.64
C ILE A 113 5.75 5.25 16.37
N ALA A 114 4.91 4.94 17.37
CA ALA A 114 3.46 5.03 17.23
C ALA A 114 2.97 6.46 16.99
N THR A 115 3.54 7.46 17.67
CA THR A 115 3.14 8.85 17.45
C THR A 115 3.60 9.37 16.09
N TRP A 116 4.79 8.97 15.66
CA TRP A 116 5.29 9.32 14.33
C TRP A 116 4.40 8.74 13.22
N LEU A 117 4.00 7.47 13.33
CA LEU A 117 3.12 6.83 12.35
C LEU A 117 1.70 7.38 12.37
N ALA A 118 1.24 7.93 13.51
CA ALA A 118 -0.06 8.57 13.62
C ALA A 118 -0.18 9.86 12.79
N GLU A 119 0.93 10.47 12.39
CA GLU A 119 0.95 11.67 11.54
C GLU A 119 0.84 11.36 10.04
N ALA A 120 0.82 10.08 9.64
CA ALA A 120 0.68 9.69 8.24
C ALA A 120 -0.70 10.12 7.66
N PRO A 121 -0.80 10.39 6.34
CA PRO A 121 -2.08 10.76 5.71
C PRO A 121 -3.21 9.76 5.96
N GLN A 122 -2.86 8.49 6.09
CA GLN A 122 -3.74 7.42 6.55
C GLN A 122 -2.96 6.59 7.58
N PRO A 123 -3.14 6.86 8.88
CA PRO A 123 -2.36 6.20 9.92
C PRO A 123 -2.77 4.72 10.07
N PRO A 124 -1.82 3.82 10.39
CA PRO A 124 -2.12 2.42 10.65
C PRO A 124 -2.88 2.24 11.97
N GLU A 125 -3.53 1.09 12.11
CA GLU A 125 -4.14 0.71 13.38
C GLU A 125 -3.11 0.59 14.50
N ALA A 126 -3.46 1.06 15.69
CA ALA A 126 -2.57 1.03 16.85
C ALA A 126 -2.12 -0.40 17.21
N VAL A 127 -3.00 -1.39 17.04
CA VAL A 127 -2.70 -2.82 17.28
C VAL A 127 -1.62 -3.33 16.32
N ALA A 128 -1.64 -2.91 15.05
CA ALA A 128 -0.63 -3.31 14.07
C ALA A 128 0.75 -2.78 14.46
N VAL A 129 0.83 -1.53 14.91
CA VAL A 129 2.07 -0.91 15.40
C VAL A 129 2.56 -1.61 16.68
N GLN A 130 1.65 -1.88 17.62
CA GLN A 130 2.00 -2.55 18.87
C GLN A 130 2.57 -3.95 18.62
N ASN A 131 1.94 -4.73 17.74
CA ASN A 131 2.41 -6.07 17.37
C ASN A 131 3.81 -6.04 16.77
N ALA A 132 4.08 -5.09 15.86
CA ALA A 132 5.40 -4.94 15.25
C ALA A 132 6.46 -4.58 16.30
N VAL A 133 6.18 -3.62 17.19
CA VAL A 133 7.10 -3.23 18.26
C VAL A 133 7.34 -4.37 19.26
N GLU A 134 6.31 -5.15 19.59
CA GLU A 134 6.42 -6.32 20.46
C GLU A 134 7.31 -7.39 19.83
N LEU A 135 7.10 -7.71 18.55
CA LEU A 135 7.92 -8.68 17.82
C LEU A 135 9.39 -8.24 17.73
N LEU A 136 9.65 -6.96 17.45
CA LEU A 136 11.01 -6.43 17.36
C LEU A 136 11.77 -6.43 18.70
N LYS A 137 11.07 -6.49 19.84
CA LYS A 137 11.71 -6.57 21.16
C LYS A 137 12.15 -7.98 21.53
N VAL A 138 11.60 -9.01 20.88
CA VAL A 138 11.91 -10.42 21.15
C VAL A 138 12.93 -11.00 20.16
N LEU A 139 13.24 -10.27 19.08
CA LEU A 139 14.33 -10.55 18.14
C LEU A 139 15.64 -9.95 18.66
#